data_AF-A0A3B0BZD3-F1
#
_entry.id   AF-A0A3B0BZD3-F1
#
_cell.length_a   1.000
_cell.length_b   1.000
_cell.length_c   1.000
_cell.angle_alpha   90.00
_cell.angle_beta   90.00
_cell.angle_gamma   90.00
#
_symmetry.space_group_name_H-M   'P 1'
#
loop_
_entity.id
_entity.type
_entity.pdbx_description
1 polymer ?
#
loop_
_entity_poly.entity_id
_entity_poly.type
_entity_poly.pdbx_seq_one_letter_code
_entity_poly.pdbx_strand_id
1 'polypeptide(L)'
;MNTRVPTTERLRKAAVLLSLTTALAAGALGATPASAASVATWDKVAQCESTNNWSAVDPTHTYYGGLQINMDNWQHYGGTAYAARPDLATKKQQILIAEKILKDQGPGAWTCAPGTGLSKGGPDPYPDEEAGPAMSPLVNVGDINSNGVPDLLARRKSDGHALMYWGKGDGTYTDPTDLGGGWDGYDAITGAGDLNGNGVSDLLVRRKSDGHALVYWGKGDGGYTNPTDLGAGWDNYDAITGIGDINKNGVSDLLVRRKSDGHALVYWGKGDGSYTNPTDLGAGWDNYDVITGVGDITGNGVPDLMVRRKSDGHALVYWGKGDGSYTNPTDLGAGWDRYDVITGVGDINKNGVPDLMVRRKSDGHALVYWGKGDGTYTDPTDFGGGWNAYS
;
A
#
# COMPACT_ATOMS: atom_id res chain seq x y z
N MET A 1 75.05 7.78 -21.24
CA MET A 1 73.71 8.30 -21.58
C MET A 1 73.37 7.89 -23.00
N ASN A 2 72.52 6.87 -23.17
CA ASN A 2 71.52 6.80 -24.25
C ASN A 2 70.61 5.59 -24.02
N THR A 3 69.32 5.84 -24.02
CA THR A 3 68.20 4.91 -23.87
C THR A 3 67.94 4.15 -25.18
N ARG A 4 67.46 2.90 -25.10
CA ARG A 4 66.59 2.27 -26.11
C ARG A 4 65.78 1.11 -25.51
N VAL A 5 64.50 1.13 -25.86
CA VAL A 5 63.39 0.21 -25.53
C VAL A 5 63.55 -1.13 -26.26
N PRO A 6 62.93 -2.22 -25.77
CA PRO A 6 62.44 -3.27 -26.64
C PRO A 6 60.91 -3.43 -26.56
N THR A 7 60.27 -3.25 -27.71
CA THR A 7 58.93 -3.74 -28.07
C THR A 7 58.99 -5.24 -28.35
N THR A 8 58.04 -6.02 -27.82
CA THR A 8 57.83 -7.43 -28.21
C THR A 8 56.48 -7.64 -28.90
N GLU A 9 56.55 -8.42 -29.97
CA GLU A 9 55.54 -8.69 -30.97
C GLU A 9 54.42 -9.66 -30.55
N ARG A 10 53.26 -9.42 -31.18
CA ARG A 10 52.28 -10.34 -31.79
C ARG A 10 52.32 -11.82 -31.42
N LEU A 11 51.13 -12.38 -31.19
CA LEU A 11 50.74 -13.69 -31.72
C LEU A 11 49.22 -13.75 -31.98
N ARG A 12 48.85 -13.85 -33.26
CA ARG A 12 47.53 -14.32 -33.71
C ARG A 12 47.55 -15.84 -33.74
N LYS A 13 46.57 -16.52 -33.15
CA LYS A 13 46.15 -17.86 -33.55
C LYS A 13 44.64 -18.00 -33.39
N ALA A 14 43.98 -18.26 -34.52
CA ALA A 14 42.60 -18.74 -34.59
C ALA A 14 42.61 -20.27 -34.40
N ALA A 15 41.58 -20.80 -33.75
CA ALA A 15 41.26 -22.24 -33.77
C ALA A 15 39.74 -22.42 -33.80
N VAL A 16 39.32 -23.21 -34.78
CA VAL A 16 37.97 -23.71 -35.06
C VAL A 16 37.73 -24.98 -34.25
N LEU A 17 36.52 -25.16 -33.68
CA LEU A 17 35.83 -26.43 -33.34
C LEU A 17 34.49 -26.00 -32.68
N LEU A 18 33.35 -26.67 -32.71
CA LEU A 18 32.75 -27.80 -33.42
C LEU A 18 31.29 -27.79 -32.91
N SER A 19 30.31 -28.07 -33.76
CA SER A 19 28.89 -28.02 -33.43
C SER A 19 28.45 -29.03 -32.36
N LEU A 20 27.67 -28.58 -31.38
CA LEU A 20 26.66 -29.40 -30.68
C LEU A 20 25.32 -28.66 -30.66
N THR A 21 24.40 -29.16 -31.46
CA THR A 21 22.97 -28.90 -31.38
C THR A 21 22.40 -29.63 -30.15
N THR A 22 22.08 -28.88 -29.10
CA THR A 22 21.08 -29.29 -28.11
C THR A 22 19.98 -28.25 -28.11
N ALA A 23 18.89 -28.58 -28.82
CA ALA A 23 17.60 -27.93 -28.62
C ALA A 23 17.09 -28.32 -27.22
N LEU A 24 17.28 -27.45 -26.23
CA LEU A 24 16.34 -27.38 -25.12
C LEU A 24 15.32 -26.31 -25.51
N ALA A 25 14.22 -26.75 -26.13
CA ALA A 25 12.95 -26.09 -25.95
C ALA A 25 12.54 -26.30 -24.48
N ALA A 26 13.15 -25.52 -23.56
CA ALA A 26 12.57 -25.31 -22.26
C ALA A 26 11.34 -24.44 -22.51
N GLY A 27 10.19 -25.12 -22.67
CA GLY A 27 8.90 -24.45 -22.71
C GLY A 27 8.84 -23.52 -21.52
N ALA A 28 8.73 -22.22 -21.80
CA ALA A 28 8.29 -21.25 -20.82
C ALA A 28 6.87 -21.67 -20.43
N LEU A 29 6.76 -22.56 -19.46
CA LEU A 29 5.58 -22.66 -18.62
C LEU A 29 5.55 -21.33 -17.86
N GLY A 30 4.97 -20.31 -18.51
CA GLY A 30 4.58 -19.10 -17.82
C GLY A 30 3.74 -19.55 -16.65
N ALA A 31 4.18 -19.21 -15.43
CA ALA A 31 3.39 -19.44 -14.24
C ALA A 31 2.02 -18.78 -14.48
N THR A 32 0.98 -19.58 -14.65
CA THR A 32 -0.38 -19.07 -14.61
C THR A 32 -0.56 -18.47 -13.21
N PRO A 33 -0.90 -17.18 -13.06
CA PRO A 33 -1.13 -16.63 -11.74
C PRO A 33 -2.29 -17.40 -11.08
N ALA A 34 -2.16 -17.72 -9.80
CA ALA A 34 -3.17 -18.48 -9.04
C ALA A 34 -4.58 -17.85 -9.14
N SER A 35 -4.65 -16.53 -9.30
CA SER A 35 -5.88 -15.75 -9.54
C SER A 35 -6.65 -16.19 -10.79
N ALA A 36 -5.95 -16.51 -11.87
CA ALA A 36 -6.60 -16.97 -13.09
C ALA A 36 -7.21 -18.38 -12.90
N ALA A 37 -6.60 -19.21 -12.05
CA ALA A 37 -7.10 -20.55 -11.73
C ALA A 37 -8.33 -20.51 -10.79
N SER A 38 -8.38 -19.59 -9.83
CA SER A 38 -9.55 -19.37 -8.97
C SER A 38 -10.70 -18.70 -9.74
N VAL A 39 -10.43 -17.71 -10.60
CA VAL A 39 -11.47 -17.18 -11.53
C VAL A 39 -11.95 -18.27 -12.49
N ALA A 40 -11.06 -19.13 -12.99
CA ALA A 40 -11.45 -20.27 -13.81
C ALA A 40 -12.33 -21.28 -13.06
N THR A 41 -12.24 -21.35 -11.73
CA THR A 41 -13.16 -22.17 -10.91
C THR A 41 -14.55 -21.57 -10.91
N TRP A 42 -14.68 -20.25 -10.75
CA TRP A 42 -15.96 -19.54 -10.90
C TRP A 42 -16.52 -19.61 -12.31
N ASP A 43 -15.68 -19.62 -13.34
CA ASP A 43 -16.12 -19.82 -14.72
C ASP A 43 -16.76 -21.19 -14.93
N LYS A 44 -16.27 -22.24 -14.26
CA LYS A 44 -16.92 -23.57 -14.30
C LYS A 44 -18.28 -23.55 -13.62
N VAL A 45 -18.42 -22.84 -12.50
CA VAL A 45 -19.70 -22.66 -11.82
C VAL A 45 -20.67 -21.92 -12.75
N ALA A 46 -20.26 -20.76 -13.28
CA ALA A 46 -21.08 -19.96 -14.19
C ALA A 46 -21.44 -20.71 -15.49
N GLN A 47 -20.52 -21.52 -16.01
CA GLN A 47 -20.78 -22.37 -17.17
C GLN A 47 -21.93 -23.35 -16.94
N CYS A 48 -22.08 -23.89 -15.73
CA CYS A 48 -23.17 -24.78 -15.38
C CYS A 48 -24.44 -24.00 -15.00
N GLU A 49 -24.31 -22.93 -14.21
CA GLU A 49 -25.46 -22.15 -13.70
C GLU A 49 -26.17 -21.35 -14.81
N SER A 50 -25.43 -20.77 -15.75
CA SER A 50 -26.01 -19.87 -16.76
C SER A 50 -25.43 -20.04 -18.18
N THR A 51 -24.70 -21.12 -18.44
CA THR A 51 -23.93 -21.27 -19.70
C THR A 51 -22.95 -20.09 -19.89
N ASN A 52 -22.37 -19.63 -18.77
CA ASN A 52 -21.42 -18.52 -18.70
C ASN A 52 -21.99 -17.18 -19.20
N ASN A 53 -23.32 -17.03 -19.18
CA ASN A 53 -23.98 -15.76 -19.48
C ASN A 53 -24.06 -14.90 -18.22
N TRP A 54 -23.18 -13.90 -18.13
CA TRP A 54 -23.07 -13.02 -16.96
C TRP A 54 -24.21 -11.99 -16.84
N SER A 55 -25.05 -11.85 -17.86
CA SER A 55 -26.26 -11.03 -17.84
C SER A 55 -27.53 -11.88 -17.86
N ALA A 56 -27.43 -13.16 -17.52
CA ALA A 56 -28.58 -14.04 -17.47
C ALA A 56 -29.60 -13.57 -16.42
N VAL A 57 -30.87 -13.70 -16.76
CA VAL A 57 -31.98 -13.60 -15.82
C VAL A 57 -32.77 -14.90 -15.99
N ASP A 58 -32.94 -15.63 -14.90
CA ASP A 58 -33.69 -16.87 -14.97
C ASP A 58 -35.17 -16.60 -15.32
N PRO A 59 -35.89 -17.56 -15.92
CA PRO A 59 -37.28 -17.34 -16.31
C PRO A 59 -38.21 -16.96 -15.15
N THR A 60 -37.88 -17.34 -13.91
CA THR A 60 -38.68 -17.03 -12.73
C THR A 60 -38.37 -15.67 -12.11
N HIS A 61 -37.36 -14.95 -12.62
CA HIS A 61 -36.86 -13.68 -12.07
C HIS A 61 -36.49 -13.80 -10.58
N THR A 62 -35.98 -14.95 -10.17
CA THR A 62 -35.49 -15.21 -8.81
C THR A 62 -33.96 -15.13 -8.75
N TYR A 63 -33.28 -15.47 -9.85
CA TYR A 63 -31.84 -15.59 -9.94
C TYR A 63 -31.28 -14.82 -11.12
N TYR A 64 -30.13 -14.18 -10.89
CA TYR A 64 -29.56 -13.21 -11.82
C TYR A 64 -28.06 -13.41 -11.99
N GLY A 65 -27.57 -13.03 -13.15
CA GLY A 65 -26.15 -13.02 -13.50
C GLY A 65 -25.56 -14.39 -13.81
N GLY A 66 -24.24 -14.43 -13.96
CA GLY A 66 -23.47 -15.62 -14.34
C GLY A 66 -23.52 -16.71 -13.28
N LEU A 67 -23.62 -16.30 -12.02
CA LEU A 67 -23.60 -17.18 -10.86
C LEU A 67 -24.99 -17.41 -10.26
N GLN A 68 -26.04 -16.98 -10.97
CA GLN A 68 -27.45 -17.15 -10.56
C GLN A 68 -27.66 -16.78 -9.08
N ILE A 69 -27.30 -15.56 -8.70
CA ILE A 69 -27.42 -15.05 -7.32
C ILE A 69 -28.83 -14.47 -7.15
N ASN A 70 -29.52 -14.80 -6.06
CA ASN A 70 -30.83 -14.21 -5.76
C ASN A 70 -30.71 -12.79 -5.15
N MET A 71 -31.81 -12.04 -5.19
CA MET A 71 -31.81 -10.64 -4.73
C MET A 71 -31.54 -10.49 -3.23
N ASP A 72 -32.00 -11.42 -2.40
CA ASP A 72 -31.80 -11.35 -0.95
C ASP A 72 -30.32 -11.49 -0.59
N ASN A 73 -29.62 -12.48 -1.16
CA ASN A 73 -28.17 -12.62 -1.02
C ASN A 73 -27.45 -11.42 -1.64
N TRP A 74 -27.85 -10.96 -2.83
CA TRP A 74 -27.22 -9.81 -3.48
C TRP A 74 -27.26 -8.56 -2.58
N GLN A 75 -28.42 -8.26 -1.99
CA GLN A 75 -28.58 -7.14 -1.08
C GLN A 75 -27.82 -7.36 0.23
N HIS A 76 -27.98 -8.54 0.85
CA HIS A 76 -27.38 -8.86 2.14
C HIS A 76 -25.85 -8.76 2.12
N TYR A 77 -25.19 -9.23 1.07
CA TYR A 77 -23.73 -9.22 0.95
C TYR A 77 -23.17 -7.94 0.30
N GLY A 78 -24.02 -6.93 0.09
CA GLY A 78 -23.63 -5.59 -0.34
C GLY A 78 -23.46 -5.41 -1.85
N GLY A 79 -24.04 -6.29 -2.68
CA GLY A 79 -23.99 -6.19 -4.14
C GLY A 79 -24.69 -4.96 -4.70
N THR A 80 -25.62 -4.35 -3.96
CA THR A 80 -26.28 -3.09 -4.34
C THR A 80 -25.32 -1.90 -4.42
N ALA A 81 -24.13 -1.99 -3.84
CA ALA A 81 -23.05 -1.02 -4.06
C ALA A 81 -22.48 -1.06 -5.50
N TYR A 82 -22.64 -2.18 -6.20
CA TYR A 82 -22.16 -2.34 -7.58
C TYR A 82 -23.25 -2.15 -8.62
N ALA A 83 -24.42 -2.77 -8.41
CA ALA A 83 -25.56 -2.64 -9.30
C ALA A 83 -26.86 -3.01 -8.58
N ALA A 84 -27.99 -2.51 -9.09
CA ALA A 84 -29.31 -2.79 -8.54
C ALA A 84 -29.67 -4.29 -8.54
N ARG A 85 -29.10 -5.07 -9.46
CA ARG A 85 -29.26 -6.53 -9.57
C ARG A 85 -27.95 -7.17 -10.08
N PRO A 86 -27.71 -8.47 -9.82
CA PRO A 86 -26.51 -9.16 -10.27
C PRO A 86 -26.28 -9.11 -11.79
N ASP A 87 -27.33 -9.25 -12.61
CA ASP A 87 -27.26 -9.26 -14.10
C ASP A 87 -26.72 -7.96 -14.71
N LEU A 88 -26.79 -6.87 -13.94
CA LEU A 88 -26.32 -5.53 -14.31
C LEU A 88 -24.89 -5.27 -13.83
N ALA A 89 -24.34 -6.13 -12.98
CA ALA A 89 -22.98 -6.02 -12.48
C ALA A 89 -21.99 -6.77 -13.39
N THR A 90 -20.75 -6.31 -13.40
CA THR A 90 -19.67 -7.01 -14.11
C THR A 90 -19.40 -8.40 -13.52
N LYS A 91 -18.81 -9.29 -14.32
CA LYS A 91 -18.35 -10.62 -13.88
C LYS A 91 -17.54 -10.55 -12.58
N LYS A 92 -16.58 -9.63 -12.50
CA LYS A 92 -15.73 -9.43 -11.31
C LYS A 92 -16.56 -9.11 -10.08
N GLN A 93 -17.50 -8.16 -10.18
CA GLN A 93 -18.36 -7.75 -9.07
C GLN A 93 -19.27 -8.89 -8.60
N GLN A 94 -19.81 -9.69 -9.52
CA GLN A 94 -20.60 -10.86 -9.19
C GLN A 94 -19.78 -11.91 -8.42
N ILE A 95 -18.56 -12.20 -8.87
CA ILE A 95 -17.64 -13.12 -8.18
C ILE A 95 -17.25 -12.58 -6.80
N LEU A 96 -17.01 -11.27 -6.64
CA LEU A 96 -16.70 -10.68 -5.33
C LEU A 96 -17.84 -10.85 -4.30
N ILE A 97 -19.10 -10.77 -4.75
CA ILE A 97 -20.25 -11.05 -3.89
C ILE A 97 -20.40 -12.55 -3.65
N ALA A 98 -20.16 -13.38 -4.66
CA ALA A 98 -20.17 -14.83 -4.54
C ALA A 98 -19.13 -15.34 -3.54
N GLU A 99 -17.93 -14.74 -3.47
CA GLU A 99 -16.93 -15.08 -2.45
C GLU A 99 -17.43 -14.83 -1.02
N LYS A 100 -18.21 -13.77 -0.80
CA LYS A 100 -18.83 -13.51 0.51
C LYS A 100 -19.89 -14.56 0.86
N ILE A 101 -20.74 -14.90 -0.10
CA ILE A 101 -21.75 -15.97 0.04
C ILE A 101 -21.06 -17.31 0.30
N LEU A 102 -20.00 -17.64 -0.43
CA LEU A 102 -19.21 -18.86 -0.28
C LEU A 102 -18.56 -18.94 1.10
N LYS A 103 -18.04 -17.82 1.61
CA LYS A 103 -17.45 -17.74 2.95
C LYS A 103 -18.48 -18.02 4.04
N ASP A 104 -19.70 -17.53 3.90
CA ASP A 104 -20.76 -17.74 4.90
C ASP A 104 -21.43 -19.11 4.75
N GLN A 105 -22.06 -19.34 3.59
CA GLN A 105 -22.95 -20.48 3.31
C GLN A 105 -22.21 -21.72 2.76
N GLY A 106 -20.96 -21.57 2.34
CA GLY A 106 -20.18 -22.65 1.73
C GLY A 106 -20.57 -22.92 0.27
N PRO A 107 -19.89 -23.89 -0.39
CA PRO A 107 -20.12 -24.18 -1.80
C PRO A 107 -21.53 -24.71 -2.09
N GLY A 108 -22.26 -25.19 -1.07
CA GLY A 108 -23.64 -25.63 -1.20
C GLY A 108 -24.64 -24.52 -1.56
N ALA A 109 -24.22 -23.24 -1.55
CA ALA A 109 -25.02 -22.14 -2.07
C ALA A 109 -25.23 -22.22 -3.60
N TRP A 110 -24.43 -23.01 -4.33
CA TRP A 110 -24.58 -23.25 -5.76
C TRP A 110 -24.84 -24.73 -6.05
N THR A 111 -25.90 -25.00 -6.81
CA THR A 111 -26.22 -26.37 -7.25
C THR A 111 -25.14 -26.95 -8.15
N CYS A 112 -24.45 -26.09 -8.91
CA CYS A 112 -23.37 -26.46 -9.82
C CYS A 112 -21.98 -26.46 -9.18
N ALA A 113 -21.83 -26.25 -7.87
CA ALA A 113 -20.51 -26.32 -7.23
C ALA A 113 -19.81 -27.70 -7.35
N PRO A 114 -20.51 -28.86 -7.27
CA PRO A 114 -19.86 -30.17 -7.34
C PRO A 114 -19.05 -30.36 -8.63
N GLY A 115 -17.79 -30.80 -8.50
CA GLY A 115 -16.90 -31.09 -9.63
C GLY A 115 -16.18 -29.86 -10.23
N THR A 116 -16.47 -28.64 -9.77
CA THR A 116 -15.80 -27.42 -10.26
C THR A 116 -14.45 -27.15 -9.60
N GLY A 117 -14.27 -27.64 -8.37
CA GLY A 117 -13.15 -27.30 -7.48
C GLY A 117 -13.47 -26.17 -6.49
N LEU A 118 -14.70 -25.65 -6.48
CA LEU A 118 -15.13 -24.62 -5.53
C LEU A 118 -15.08 -25.14 -4.09
N SER A 119 -14.36 -24.44 -3.23
CA SER A 119 -14.18 -24.82 -1.83
C SER A 119 -14.13 -23.59 -0.93
N LYS A 120 -14.62 -23.72 0.30
CA LYS A 120 -14.56 -22.66 1.31
C LYS A 120 -13.10 -22.44 1.74
N GLY A 121 -12.62 -21.20 1.68
CA GLY A 121 -11.22 -20.87 1.97
C GLY A 121 -10.25 -21.17 0.83
N GLY A 122 -10.75 -21.29 -0.42
CA GLY A 122 -9.91 -21.36 -1.61
C GLY A 122 -9.11 -20.06 -1.85
N PRO A 123 -8.14 -20.09 -2.79
CA PRO A 123 -7.36 -18.90 -3.16
C PRO A 123 -8.26 -17.77 -3.66
N ASP A 124 -7.99 -16.54 -3.25
CA ASP A 124 -8.74 -15.35 -3.69
C ASP A 124 -8.79 -15.30 -5.24
N PRO A 125 -9.98 -15.19 -5.88
CA PRO A 125 -10.11 -15.02 -7.33
C PRO A 125 -9.56 -13.69 -7.83
N TYR A 126 -9.57 -12.67 -7.00
CA TYR A 126 -8.98 -11.38 -7.29
C TYR A 126 -8.10 -10.99 -6.11
N PRO A 127 -6.98 -11.71 -5.87
CA PRO A 127 -6.02 -11.23 -4.90
C PRO A 127 -5.68 -9.82 -5.36
N ASP A 128 -5.71 -8.87 -4.43
CA ASP A 128 -5.26 -7.52 -4.69
C ASP A 128 -3.92 -7.67 -5.47
N GLU A 129 -3.81 -7.08 -6.68
CA GLU A 129 -2.57 -7.12 -7.46
C GLU A 129 -1.43 -6.93 -6.48
N GLU A 130 -0.50 -7.90 -6.40
CA GLU A 130 0.51 -7.97 -5.33
C GLU A 130 0.89 -6.58 -4.85
N ALA A 131 0.21 -6.15 -3.79
CA ALA A 131 0.67 -5.04 -2.99
C ALA A 131 1.79 -5.66 -2.16
N GLY A 132 2.95 -5.91 -2.80
CA GLY A 132 4.18 -5.49 -2.13
C GLY A 132 3.92 -4.04 -1.74
N PRO A 133 4.11 -3.65 -0.47
CA PRO A 133 3.41 -2.53 0.15
C PRO A 133 3.28 -1.36 -0.81
N ALA A 134 2.09 -1.25 -1.41
CA ALA A 134 1.79 -0.10 -2.21
C ALA A 134 1.68 1.02 -1.20
N MET A 135 2.72 1.84 -1.18
CA MET A 135 2.79 3.07 -0.41
C MET A 135 1.47 3.84 -0.54
N SER A 136 0.98 4.31 0.61
CA SER A 136 -0.44 4.57 0.83
C SER A 136 -1.05 5.58 -0.16
N PRO A 137 -2.28 5.33 -0.66
CA PRO A 137 -3.06 6.26 -1.50
C PRO A 137 -3.31 7.65 -0.93
N LEU A 138 -3.26 7.70 0.39
CA LEU A 138 -3.48 8.84 1.24
C LEU A 138 -2.20 8.95 2.06
N VAL A 139 -1.46 10.01 1.81
CA VAL A 139 -0.16 10.24 2.40
C VAL A 139 -0.32 11.41 3.35
N ASN A 140 -0.06 11.16 4.63
CA ASN A 140 0.16 12.25 5.56
C ASN A 140 1.40 13.00 5.13
N VAL A 141 1.29 14.31 4.97
CA VAL A 141 2.40 15.18 4.61
C VAL A 141 2.79 16.12 5.74
N GLY A 142 2.25 15.92 6.93
CA GLY A 142 2.41 16.82 8.07
C GLY A 142 1.69 18.14 7.84
N ASP A 143 2.00 19.13 8.69
CA ASP A 143 1.48 20.49 8.57
C ASP A 143 2.32 21.28 7.55
N ILE A 144 1.98 21.15 6.26
CA ILE A 144 2.79 21.72 5.17
C ILE A 144 2.53 23.23 4.97
N ASN A 145 1.45 23.75 5.56
CA ASN A 145 1.09 25.18 5.54
C ASN A 145 1.32 25.89 6.89
N SER A 146 1.93 25.21 7.86
CA SER A 146 2.31 25.75 9.18
C SER A 146 1.13 26.33 10.00
N ASN A 147 -0.09 25.78 9.85
CA ASN A 147 -1.28 26.23 10.58
C ASN A 147 -1.54 25.45 11.89
N GLY A 148 -0.67 24.50 12.21
CA GLY A 148 -0.72 23.60 13.34
C GLY A 148 -1.72 22.44 13.20
N VAL A 149 -2.21 22.15 12.00
CA VAL A 149 -3.05 20.99 11.66
C VAL A 149 -2.35 20.22 10.54
N PRO A 150 -2.21 18.90 10.66
CA PRO A 150 -1.71 18.09 9.56
C PRO A 150 -2.60 18.12 8.31
N ASP A 151 -1.95 18.10 7.16
CA ASP A 151 -2.56 18.08 5.83
C ASP A 151 -2.40 16.69 5.17
N LEU A 152 -3.19 16.46 4.12
CA LEU A 152 -3.23 15.18 3.43
C LEU A 152 -3.00 15.33 1.93
N LEU A 153 -2.09 14.53 1.39
CA LEU A 153 -1.89 14.39 -0.05
C LEU A 153 -2.56 13.10 -0.54
N ALA A 154 -3.39 13.20 -1.57
CA ALA A 154 -3.99 12.06 -2.22
C ALA A 154 -3.68 12.07 -3.71
N ARG A 155 -3.46 10.91 -4.32
CA ARG A 155 -3.35 10.80 -5.77
C ARG A 155 -4.62 10.21 -6.36
N ARG A 156 -5.22 10.92 -7.31
CA ARG A 156 -6.48 10.54 -7.96
C ARG A 156 -6.23 9.45 -9.01
N LYS A 157 -6.98 8.35 -8.94
CA LYS A 157 -6.82 7.19 -9.83
C LYS A 157 -7.12 7.47 -11.29
N SER A 158 -8.06 8.37 -11.57
CA SER A 158 -8.59 8.58 -12.92
C SER A 158 -7.59 9.23 -13.87
N ASP A 159 -6.66 10.04 -13.35
CA ASP A 159 -5.76 10.87 -14.13
C ASP A 159 -4.36 11.04 -13.51
N GLY A 160 -4.11 10.44 -12.33
CA GLY A 160 -2.81 10.53 -11.67
C GLY A 160 -2.48 11.93 -11.16
N HIS A 161 -3.48 12.78 -10.94
CA HIS A 161 -3.27 14.10 -10.33
C HIS A 161 -3.05 13.97 -8.82
N ALA A 162 -2.20 14.84 -8.27
CA ALA A 162 -2.08 14.99 -6.82
C ALA A 162 -3.03 16.07 -6.31
N LEU A 163 -3.76 15.75 -5.26
CA LEU A 163 -4.72 16.60 -4.60
C LEU A 163 -4.28 16.83 -3.15
N MET A 164 -4.17 18.09 -2.78
CA MET A 164 -3.84 18.50 -1.41
C MET A 164 -5.10 18.89 -0.65
N TYR A 165 -5.31 18.26 0.50
CA TYR A 165 -6.41 18.47 1.41
C TYR A 165 -5.91 19.18 2.66
N TRP A 166 -6.44 20.37 2.92
CA TRP A 166 -6.03 21.17 4.07
C TRP A 166 -6.82 20.77 5.31
N GLY A 167 -6.13 20.44 6.41
CA GLY A 167 -6.77 20.06 7.66
C GLY A 167 -7.50 21.25 8.31
N LYS A 168 -8.71 21.01 8.84
CA LYS A 168 -9.51 22.06 9.52
C LYS A 168 -9.40 22.05 11.04
N GLY A 169 -8.78 21.02 11.63
CA GLY A 169 -8.64 20.89 13.07
C GLY A 169 -9.78 20.14 13.77
N ASP A 170 -10.80 19.70 13.03
CA ASP A 170 -12.00 19.03 13.54
C ASP A 170 -12.20 17.61 12.97
N GLY A 171 -11.14 17.06 12.36
CA GLY A 171 -11.19 15.78 11.63
C GLY A 171 -11.57 15.90 10.16
N THR A 172 -12.04 17.05 9.72
CA THR A 172 -12.42 17.29 8.33
C THR A 172 -11.33 18.06 7.57
N TYR A 173 -11.43 18.00 6.24
CA TYR A 173 -10.53 18.69 5.32
C TYR A 173 -11.29 19.71 4.47
N THR A 174 -10.59 20.66 3.87
CA THR A 174 -11.14 21.54 2.83
C THR A 174 -11.42 20.77 1.54
N ASP A 175 -12.07 21.45 0.59
CA ASP A 175 -11.99 21.01 -0.81
C ASP A 175 -10.52 20.96 -1.25
N PRO A 176 -10.14 19.96 -2.05
CA PRO A 176 -8.74 19.77 -2.41
C PRO A 176 -8.25 20.82 -3.39
N THR A 177 -6.98 21.19 -3.25
CA THR A 177 -6.23 21.91 -4.27
C THR A 177 -5.58 20.91 -5.22
N ASP A 178 -5.84 21.02 -6.52
CA ASP A 178 -5.20 20.18 -7.55
C ASP A 178 -3.79 20.72 -7.84
N LEU A 179 -2.78 19.91 -7.54
CA LEU A 179 -1.36 20.24 -7.74
C LEU A 179 -0.86 19.84 -9.14
N GLY A 180 -1.71 19.28 -9.98
CA GLY A 180 -1.41 18.85 -11.35
C GLY A 180 -1.13 17.35 -11.51
N GLY A 181 -0.96 16.94 -12.77
CA GLY A 181 -0.75 15.56 -13.18
C GLY A 181 0.72 15.10 -13.16
N GLY A 182 0.95 13.84 -13.55
CA GLY A 182 2.29 13.21 -13.62
C GLY A 182 2.70 12.45 -12.36
N TRP A 183 1.84 12.40 -11.34
CA TRP A 183 2.12 11.67 -10.09
C TRP A 183 1.91 10.16 -10.22
N ASP A 184 1.34 9.70 -11.32
CA ASP A 184 1.35 8.30 -11.77
C ASP A 184 2.77 7.82 -12.19
N GLY A 185 3.69 8.77 -12.43
CA GLY A 185 5.12 8.50 -12.60
C GLY A 185 5.85 8.05 -11.32
N TYR A 186 5.20 8.14 -10.16
CA TYR A 186 5.74 7.70 -8.87
C TYR A 186 5.06 6.41 -8.40
N ASP A 187 5.83 5.43 -7.95
CA ASP A 187 5.31 4.19 -7.38
C ASP A 187 5.37 4.16 -5.84
N ALA A 188 6.06 5.14 -5.24
CA ALA A 188 6.00 5.44 -3.81
C ALA A 188 5.85 6.94 -3.59
N ILE A 189 5.00 7.32 -2.63
CA ILE A 189 4.80 8.68 -2.13
C ILE A 189 4.70 8.57 -0.61
N THR A 190 5.59 9.24 0.14
CA THR A 190 5.58 9.25 1.62
C THR A 190 5.81 10.66 2.14
N GLY A 191 5.06 11.07 3.16
CA GLY A 191 5.53 12.11 4.06
C GLY A 191 6.75 11.57 4.77
N ALA A 192 7.87 12.25 4.61
CA ALA A 192 9.13 11.85 5.22
C ALA A 192 9.36 12.55 6.57
N GLY A 193 8.50 13.51 6.92
CA GLY A 193 8.71 14.43 8.03
C GLY A 193 9.70 15.53 7.64
N ASP A 194 10.12 16.33 8.60
CA ASP A 194 11.09 17.41 8.41
C ASP A 194 12.52 16.83 8.24
N LEU A 195 12.97 16.68 7.00
CA LEU A 195 14.25 16.06 6.66
C LEU A 195 15.41 17.06 6.67
N ASN A 196 15.12 18.36 6.77
CA ASN A 196 16.12 19.43 6.75
C ASN A 196 16.16 20.29 8.03
N GLY A 197 15.31 19.99 9.01
CA GLY A 197 15.27 20.65 10.32
C GLY A 197 14.66 22.06 10.29
N ASN A 198 13.88 22.41 9.26
CA ASN A 198 13.28 23.74 9.12
C ASN A 198 11.90 23.88 9.80
N GLY A 199 11.39 22.82 10.41
CA GLY A 199 10.08 22.73 11.05
C GLY A 199 8.92 22.45 10.11
N VAL A 200 9.18 22.19 8.83
CA VAL A 200 8.16 21.88 7.81
C VAL A 200 8.39 20.47 7.31
N SER A 201 7.31 19.70 7.21
CA SER A 201 7.39 18.33 6.72
C SER A 201 7.71 18.29 5.22
N ASP A 202 8.53 17.32 4.82
CA ASP A 202 8.97 17.08 3.45
C ASP A 202 8.32 15.81 2.88
N LEU A 203 8.34 15.69 1.56
CA LEU A 203 7.81 14.54 0.85
C LEU A 203 8.94 13.78 0.14
N LEU A 204 9.00 12.46 0.34
CA LEU A 204 9.85 11.58 -0.46
C LEU A 204 8.98 10.79 -1.43
N VAL A 205 9.40 10.75 -2.70
CA VAL A 205 8.76 9.94 -3.73
C VAL A 205 9.79 9.04 -4.40
N ARG A 206 9.34 7.91 -4.96
CA ARG A 206 10.16 7.07 -5.83
C ARG A 206 9.64 7.10 -7.25
N ARG A 207 10.53 7.46 -8.17
CA ARG A 207 10.24 7.52 -9.60
C ARG A 207 10.20 6.11 -10.16
N LYS A 208 9.06 5.75 -10.75
CA LYS A 208 8.77 4.40 -11.25
C LYS A 208 9.67 3.98 -12.40
N SER A 209 10.16 4.92 -13.21
CA SER A 209 10.91 4.62 -14.43
C SER A 209 12.33 4.09 -14.18
N ASP A 210 12.95 4.47 -13.06
CA ASP A 210 14.36 4.19 -12.78
C ASP A 210 14.66 3.92 -11.30
N GLY A 211 13.65 3.92 -10.43
CA GLY A 211 13.82 3.59 -9.01
C GLY A 211 14.59 4.66 -8.22
N HIS A 212 14.73 5.87 -8.74
CA HIS A 212 15.34 6.98 -8.02
C HIS A 212 14.40 7.52 -6.94
N ALA A 213 14.94 7.85 -5.77
CA ALA A 213 14.20 8.64 -4.78
C ALA A 213 14.41 10.13 -5.02
N LEU A 214 13.33 10.88 -4.84
CA LEU A 214 13.32 12.33 -4.93
C LEU A 214 12.71 12.91 -3.67
N VAL A 215 13.28 14.00 -3.18
CA VAL A 215 12.71 14.76 -2.06
C VAL A 215 12.18 16.10 -2.55
N TYR A 216 10.91 16.33 -2.25
CA TYR A 216 10.23 17.60 -2.40
C TYR A 216 10.28 18.34 -1.06
N TRP A 217 11.00 19.46 -1.02
CA TRP A 217 11.17 20.24 0.21
C TRP A 217 9.91 21.07 0.50
N GLY A 218 9.36 20.94 1.70
CA GLY A 218 8.24 21.73 2.16
C GLY A 218 8.63 23.20 2.33
N LYS A 219 7.76 24.09 1.85
CA LYS A 219 7.97 25.55 1.94
C LYS A 219 7.31 26.20 3.15
N GLY A 220 6.38 25.51 3.80
CA GLY A 220 5.57 26.04 4.89
C GLY A 220 4.39 26.91 4.43
N ASP A 221 4.21 27.08 3.11
CA ASP A 221 3.11 27.84 2.50
C ASP A 221 2.06 26.95 1.82
N GLY A 222 2.11 25.64 2.09
CA GLY A 222 1.30 24.63 1.39
C GLY A 222 1.97 24.03 0.16
N GLY A 223 3.07 24.61 -0.31
CA GLY A 223 3.79 24.15 -1.50
C GLY A 223 5.07 23.38 -1.19
N TYR A 224 5.60 22.76 -2.25
CA TYR A 224 6.93 22.15 -2.27
C TYR A 224 7.86 22.89 -3.24
N THR A 225 9.18 22.76 -3.04
CA THR A 225 10.18 23.19 -4.02
C THR A 225 10.25 22.22 -5.22
N ASN A 226 11.11 22.52 -6.19
CA ASN A 226 11.54 21.50 -7.14
C ASN A 226 12.23 20.35 -6.40
N PRO A 227 12.05 19.10 -6.85
CA PRO A 227 12.59 17.95 -6.16
C PRO A 227 14.11 17.86 -6.29
N THR A 228 14.76 17.35 -5.25
CA THR A 228 16.16 16.94 -5.27
C THR A 228 16.24 15.44 -5.49
N ASP A 229 17.02 14.99 -6.48
CA ASP A 229 17.22 13.57 -6.78
C ASP A 229 18.31 13.00 -5.86
N LEU A 230 17.95 12.02 -5.02
CA LEU A 230 18.87 11.35 -4.08
C LEU A 230 19.61 10.15 -4.70
N GLY A 231 19.32 9.82 -5.96
CA GLY A 231 19.95 8.74 -6.71
C GLY A 231 19.13 7.44 -6.76
N ALA A 232 19.69 6.47 -7.49
CA ALA A 232 19.08 5.17 -7.78
C ALA A 232 19.11 4.19 -6.60
N GLY A 233 18.46 3.03 -6.79
CA GLY A 233 18.55 1.88 -5.89
C GLY A 233 17.46 1.82 -4.82
N TRP A 234 16.50 2.75 -4.84
CA TRP A 234 15.36 2.74 -3.92
C TRP A 234 14.26 1.76 -4.35
N ASP A 235 14.35 1.20 -5.55
CA ASP A 235 13.58 0.06 -6.04
C ASP A 235 13.94 -1.26 -5.33
N ASN A 236 15.05 -1.30 -4.60
CA ASN A 236 15.38 -2.41 -3.70
C ASN A 236 14.50 -2.45 -2.43
N TYR A 237 13.71 -1.41 -2.18
CA TYR A 237 12.83 -1.32 -1.02
C TYR A 237 11.38 -1.48 -1.44
N ASP A 238 10.61 -2.31 -0.73
CA ASP A 238 9.19 -2.46 -1.00
C ASP A 238 8.32 -1.59 -0.08
N ALA A 239 8.85 -1.16 1.08
CA ALA A 239 8.24 -0.15 1.96
C ALA A 239 9.22 1.00 2.21
N ILE A 240 8.71 2.25 2.22
CA ILE A 240 9.48 3.46 2.55
C ILE A 240 8.60 4.37 3.41
N THR A 241 8.86 4.45 4.71
CA THR A 241 7.96 5.09 5.67
C THR A 241 8.71 6.18 6.44
N GLY A 242 8.13 7.39 6.47
CA GLY A 242 8.55 8.42 7.43
C GLY A 242 8.17 8.00 8.85
N ILE A 243 9.15 7.96 9.75
CA ILE A 243 8.93 7.55 11.15
C ILE A 243 9.14 8.70 12.14
N GLY A 244 9.41 9.91 11.66
CA GLY A 244 9.72 11.07 12.49
C GLY A 244 11.11 10.98 13.13
N ASP A 245 11.42 11.93 14.01
CA ASP A 245 12.70 12.01 14.72
C ASP A 245 12.74 11.03 15.90
N ILE A 246 13.13 9.77 15.65
CA ILE A 246 13.17 8.73 16.68
C ILE A 246 14.46 8.76 17.51
N ASN A 247 15.49 9.48 17.06
CA ASN A 247 16.76 9.64 17.78
C ASN A 247 16.90 11.01 18.49
N LYS A 248 15.90 11.88 18.36
CA LYS A 248 15.81 13.22 18.98
C LYS A 248 16.90 14.19 18.55
N ASN A 249 17.38 14.10 17.30
CA ASN A 249 18.40 15.02 16.78
C ASN A 249 17.82 16.28 16.10
N GLY A 250 16.49 16.40 16.02
CA GLY A 250 15.78 17.50 15.38
C GLY A 250 15.49 17.29 13.89
N VAL A 251 15.74 16.09 13.35
CA VAL A 251 15.53 15.74 11.94
C VAL A 251 14.75 14.43 11.87
N SER A 252 13.81 14.34 10.93
CA SER A 252 13.02 13.13 10.72
C SER A 252 13.84 12.00 10.10
N ASP A 253 13.53 10.79 10.53
CA ASP A 253 14.16 9.55 10.05
C ASP A 253 13.20 8.75 9.17
N LEU A 254 13.76 7.79 8.41
CA LEU A 254 12.99 6.86 7.59
C LEU A 254 13.20 5.42 8.01
N LEU A 255 12.15 4.62 7.93
CA LEU A 255 12.21 3.16 7.94
C LEU A 255 11.91 2.64 6.54
N VAL A 256 12.81 1.82 5.99
CA VAL A 256 12.58 1.11 4.73
C VAL A 256 12.62 -0.39 4.95
N ARG A 257 11.95 -1.15 4.09
CA ARG A 257 12.07 -2.61 4.08
C ARG A 257 12.73 -3.09 2.81
N ARG A 258 13.82 -3.85 2.96
CA ARG A 258 14.59 -4.41 1.85
C ARG A 258 13.86 -5.60 1.26
N LYS A 259 13.58 -5.53 -0.04
CA LYS A 259 12.77 -6.53 -0.78
C LYS A 259 13.42 -7.91 -0.83
N SER A 260 14.76 -7.98 -0.83
CA SER A 260 15.48 -9.23 -1.04
C SER A 260 15.38 -10.22 0.12
N ASP A 261 15.21 -9.72 1.35
CA ASP A 261 15.28 -10.53 2.57
C ASP A 261 14.30 -10.07 3.67
N GLY A 262 13.48 -9.05 3.43
CA GLY A 262 12.48 -8.59 4.37
C GLY A 262 13.06 -7.93 5.62
N HIS A 263 14.32 -7.50 5.61
CA HIS A 263 14.89 -6.74 6.71
C HIS A 263 14.37 -5.30 6.73
N ALA A 264 14.10 -4.76 7.92
CA ALA A 264 13.87 -3.33 8.08
C ALA A 264 15.17 -2.60 8.38
N LEU A 265 15.34 -1.46 7.72
CA LEU A 265 16.50 -0.60 7.83
C LEU A 265 16.03 0.80 8.24
N VAL A 266 16.70 1.41 9.22
CA VAL A 266 16.45 2.81 9.59
C VAL A 266 17.53 3.69 9.01
N TYR A 267 17.12 4.66 8.20
CA TYR A 267 17.96 5.70 7.62
C TYR A 267 17.87 6.96 8.48
N TRP A 268 19.01 7.36 9.06
CA TRP A 268 19.09 8.52 9.92
C TRP A 268 19.21 9.81 9.11
N GLY A 269 18.28 10.75 9.32
CA GLY A 269 18.29 12.05 8.66
C GLY A 269 19.50 12.89 9.10
N LYS A 270 20.16 13.57 8.15
CA LYS A 270 21.30 14.46 8.44
C LYS A 270 20.95 15.94 8.51
N GLY A 271 19.73 16.32 8.13
CA GLY A 271 19.29 17.73 8.08
C GLY A 271 19.69 18.47 6.80
N ASP A 272 20.33 17.80 5.84
CA ASP A 272 20.66 18.35 4.52
C ASP A 272 19.91 17.63 3.39
N GLY A 273 18.93 16.81 3.76
CA GLY A 273 18.19 15.98 2.82
C GLY A 273 18.84 14.66 2.41
N SER A 274 20.00 14.36 2.99
CA SER A 274 20.63 13.05 2.86
C SER A 274 20.53 12.25 4.15
N TYR A 275 20.84 10.95 4.03
CA TYR A 275 20.80 10.01 5.15
C TYR A 275 22.17 9.45 5.45
N THR A 276 22.39 8.95 6.66
CA THR A 276 23.58 8.15 7.00
C THR A 276 23.49 6.74 6.40
N ASN A 277 24.54 5.93 6.65
CA ASN A 277 24.39 4.49 6.50
C ASN A 277 23.26 3.99 7.40
N PRO A 278 22.39 3.09 6.91
CA PRO A 278 21.25 2.66 7.69
C PRO A 278 21.65 1.67 8.78
N THR A 279 20.89 1.67 9.87
CA THR A 279 20.93 0.63 10.90
C THR A 279 19.96 -0.48 10.53
N ASP A 280 20.42 -1.74 10.51
CA ASP A 280 19.59 -2.90 10.23
C ASP A 280 18.89 -3.39 11.52
N LEU A 281 17.56 -3.38 11.54
CA LEU A 281 16.74 -3.84 12.66
C LEU A 281 16.48 -5.36 12.65
N GLY A 282 16.95 -6.06 11.61
CA GLY A 282 16.82 -7.51 11.44
C GLY A 282 15.68 -7.94 10.53
N ALA A 283 15.57 -9.26 10.37
CA ALA A 283 14.61 -9.94 9.51
C ALA A 283 13.17 -9.96 10.08
N GLY A 284 12.23 -10.47 9.28
CA GLY A 284 10.86 -10.77 9.71
C GLY A 284 9.85 -9.64 9.52
N TRP A 285 10.28 -8.51 8.94
CA TRP A 285 9.39 -7.38 8.64
C TRP A 285 8.55 -7.61 7.38
N ASP A 286 8.85 -8.64 6.59
CA ASP A 286 8.04 -9.18 5.51
C ASP A 286 6.73 -9.83 6.00
N ASN A 287 6.63 -10.12 7.30
CA ASN A 287 5.37 -10.53 7.93
C ASN A 287 4.34 -9.40 8.06
N TYR A 288 4.73 -8.15 7.78
CA TYR A 288 3.85 -6.99 7.85
C TYR A 288 3.46 -6.50 6.45
N ASP A 289 2.19 -6.22 6.22
CA ASP A 289 1.71 -5.64 4.96
C ASP A 289 1.50 -4.12 5.05
N VAL A 290 1.40 -3.59 6.27
CA VAL A 290 1.40 -2.16 6.58
C VAL A 290 2.55 -1.84 7.52
N ILE A 291 3.29 -0.78 7.22
CA ILE A 291 4.29 -0.17 8.10
C ILE A 291 4.11 1.35 8.00
N THR A 292 3.61 2.00 9.05
CA THR A 292 3.34 3.44 9.06
C THR A 292 3.81 4.10 10.35
N GLY A 293 4.52 5.23 10.22
CA GLY A 293 4.81 6.10 11.36
C GLY A 293 3.53 6.75 11.82
N VAL A 294 3.26 6.71 13.12
CA VAL A 294 2.03 7.27 13.71
C VAL A 294 2.28 8.49 14.58
N GLY A 295 3.53 8.94 14.67
CA GLY A 295 3.92 9.98 15.63
C GLY A 295 3.92 9.44 17.07
N ASP A 296 4.11 10.32 18.05
CA ASP A 296 4.15 9.97 19.48
C ASP A 296 2.74 9.73 20.05
N ILE A 297 2.18 8.54 19.81
CA ILE A 297 0.86 8.17 20.34
C ILE A 297 0.90 7.78 21.83
N THR A 298 2.09 7.57 22.37
CA THR A 298 2.29 7.28 23.81
C THR A 298 2.53 8.52 24.67
N GLY A 299 2.68 9.70 24.05
CA GLY A 299 2.93 10.98 24.74
C GLY A 299 4.30 11.06 25.45
N ASN A 300 5.26 10.22 25.05
CA ASN A 300 6.58 10.13 25.70
C ASN A 300 7.66 11.01 25.03
N GLY A 301 7.26 11.76 24.01
CA GLY A 301 8.09 12.62 23.18
C GLY A 301 8.96 11.88 22.18
N VAL A 302 8.62 10.65 21.79
CA VAL A 302 9.29 9.86 20.75
C VAL A 302 8.23 9.35 19.76
N PRO A 303 8.43 9.49 18.45
CA PRO A 303 7.56 8.88 17.46
C PRO A 303 7.46 7.35 17.59
N ASP A 304 6.24 6.85 17.45
CA ASP A 304 5.90 5.43 17.45
C ASP A 304 5.58 4.94 16.04
N LEU A 305 5.57 3.61 15.88
CA LEU A 305 5.30 2.94 14.62
C LEU A 305 4.13 1.98 14.77
N MET A 306 3.22 1.98 13.79
CA MET A 306 2.16 0.98 13.69
C MET A 306 2.40 0.08 12.49
N VAL A 307 2.19 -1.22 12.70
CA VAL A 307 2.26 -2.24 11.65
C VAL A 307 0.99 -3.08 11.62
N ARG A 308 0.72 -3.73 10.49
CA ARG A 308 -0.31 -4.77 10.40
C ARG A 308 0.32 -6.10 10.02
N ARG A 309 0.04 -7.13 10.81
CA ARG A 309 0.51 -8.49 10.57
C ARG A 309 -0.32 -9.14 9.47
N LYS A 310 0.36 -9.59 8.41
CA LYS A 310 -0.25 -10.14 7.20
C LYS A 310 -1.04 -11.43 7.45
N SER A 311 -0.62 -12.24 8.42
CA SER A 311 -1.20 -13.58 8.65
C SER A 311 -2.61 -13.56 9.21
N ASP A 312 -2.97 -12.53 9.98
CA ASP A 312 -4.22 -12.47 10.74
C ASP A 312 -4.86 -11.07 10.79
N GLY A 313 -4.25 -10.05 10.17
CA GLY A 313 -4.78 -8.70 10.12
C GLY A 313 -4.79 -8.00 11.47
N HIS A 314 -3.98 -8.44 12.43
CA HIS A 314 -3.80 -7.72 13.69
C HIS A 314 -2.96 -6.46 13.48
N ALA A 315 -3.34 -5.38 14.17
CA ALA A 315 -2.48 -4.20 14.27
C ALA A 315 -1.57 -4.31 15.49
N LEU A 316 -0.33 -3.87 15.34
CA LEU A 316 0.63 -3.81 16.42
C LEU A 316 1.29 -2.44 16.47
N VAL A 317 1.59 -1.96 17.67
CA VAL A 317 2.30 -0.69 17.90
C VAL A 317 3.65 -0.96 18.54
N TYR A 318 4.68 -0.46 17.89
CA TYR A 318 6.07 -0.42 18.35
C TYR A 318 6.34 0.95 18.97
N TRP A 319 6.72 0.99 20.24
CA TRP A 319 6.99 2.27 20.91
C TRP A 319 8.43 2.71 20.67
N GLY A 320 8.62 3.98 20.31
CA GLY A 320 9.93 4.55 20.15
C GLY A 320 10.65 4.68 21.49
N LYS A 321 11.94 4.33 21.54
CA LYS A 321 12.76 4.47 22.76
C LYS A 321 13.57 5.76 22.83
N GLY A 322 13.66 6.52 21.74
CA GLY A 322 14.46 7.74 21.66
C GLY A 322 15.93 7.52 21.35
N ASP A 323 16.35 6.25 21.16
CA ASP A 323 17.72 5.86 20.83
C ASP A 323 17.83 5.26 19.40
N GLY A 324 16.80 5.48 18.58
CA GLY A 324 16.68 4.85 17.26
C GLY A 324 16.18 3.41 17.27
N SER A 325 15.75 2.87 18.42
CA SER A 325 15.13 1.55 18.51
C SER A 325 13.68 1.61 18.98
N TYR A 326 12.98 0.49 18.79
CA TYR A 326 11.61 0.29 19.25
C TYR A 326 11.53 -0.76 20.37
N THR A 327 10.46 -0.71 21.17
CA THR A 327 10.08 -1.77 22.12
C THR A 327 9.63 -3.04 21.41
N ASN A 328 9.30 -4.08 22.19
CA ASN A 328 8.48 -5.17 21.67
C ASN A 328 7.07 -4.63 21.36
N PRO A 329 6.42 -5.11 20.29
CA PRO A 329 5.14 -4.58 19.89
C PRO A 329 4.02 -4.91 20.88
N THR A 330 3.11 -3.97 21.05
CA THR A 330 1.81 -4.20 21.71
C THR A 330 0.77 -4.54 20.64
N ASP A 331 0.06 -5.66 20.79
CA ASP A 331 -1.00 -6.09 19.87
C ASP A 331 -2.32 -5.37 20.22
N LEU A 332 -2.85 -4.59 19.27
CA LEU A 332 -4.12 -3.86 19.40
C LEU A 332 -5.34 -4.70 19.00
N GLY A 333 -5.14 -5.95 18.58
CA GLY A 333 -6.18 -6.89 18.20
C GLY A 333 -6.44 -7.00 16.70
N ALA A 334 -7.37 -7.89 16.37
CA ALA A 334 -7.75 -8.28 15.01
C ALA A 334 -8.63 -7.24 14.28
N GLY A 335 -8.89 -7.52 13.00
CA GLY A 335 -9.92 -6.83 12.21
C GLY A 335 -9.44 -5.59 11.47
N TRP A 336 -8.13 -5.34 11.40
CA TRP A 336 -7.52 -4.25 10.63
C TRP A 336 -7.32 -4.60 9.16
N ASP A 337 -7.55 -5.86 8.77
CA ASP A 337 -7.65 -6.34 7.40
C ASP A 337 -8.84 -5.73 6.63
N ARG A 338 -9.83 -5.19 7.34
CA ARG A 338 -10.94 -4.43 6.74
C ARG A 338 -10.51 -3.08 6.14
N TYR A 339 -9.30 -2.62 6.42
CA TYR A 339 -8.77 -1.35 5.92
C TYR A 339 -7.72 -1.58 4.84
N ASP A 340 -7.87 -0.94 3.68
CA ASP A 340 -6.88 -1.00 2.60
C ASP A 340 -5.88 0.17 2.66
N VAL A 341 -6.16 1.18 3.48
CA VAL A 341 -5.24 2.27 3.82
C VAL A 341 -5.21 2.42 5.33
N ILE A 342 -4.01 2.53 5.89
CA ILE A 342 -3.75 2.83 7.30
C ILE A 342 -2.55 3.76 7.32
N THR A 343 -2.74 5.00 7.77
CA THR A 343 -1.68 6.01 7.76
C THR A 343 -1.78 6.91 8.99
N GLY A 344 -0.66 7.13 9.67
CA GLY A 344 -0.58 8.12 10.74
C GLY A 344 -0.73 9.50 10.15
N VAL A 345 -1.64 10.31 10.68
CA VAL A 345 -1.98 11.63 10.14
C VAL A 345 -1.50 12.77 11.02
N GLY A 346 -0.88 12.50 12.17
CA GLY A 346 -0.53 13.54 13.13
C GLY A 346 -1.74 13.99 13.94
N ASP A 347 -1.57 15.02 14.78
CA ASP A 347 -2.59 15.51 15.70
C ASP A 347 -3.61 16.41 14.98
N ILE A 348 -4.70 15.81 14.47
CA ILE A 348 -5.70 16.54 13.69
C ILE A 348 -6.55 17.42 14.61
N ASN A 349 -6.85 16.96 15.82
CA ASN A 349 -7.75 17.67 16.74
C ASN A 349 -7.04 18.62 17.72
N LYS A 350 -5.71 18.74 17.62
CA LYS A 350 -4.84 19.60 18.44
C LYS A 350 -4.87 19.26 19.94
N ASN A 351 -5.07 17.99 20.30
CA ASN A 351 -5.07 17.56 21.70
C ASN A 351 -3.69 17.17 22.23
N GLY A 352 -2.65 17.24 21.39
CA GLY A 352 -1.27 16.86 21.68
C GLY A 352 -0.95 15.38 21.41
N VAL A 353 -1.89 14.61 20.86
CA VAL A 353 -1.73 13.19 20.54
C VAL A 353 -2.02 12.95 19.06
N PRO A 354 -1.09 12.30 18.33
CA PRO A 354 -1.33 11.95 16.94
C PRO A 354 -2.51 11.00 16.71
N ASP A 355 -3.20 11.22 15.60
CA ASP A 355 -4.34 10.46 15.14
C ASP A 355 -3.96 9.56 13.95
N LEU A 356 -4.87 8.63 13.63
CA LEU A 356 -4.71 7.68 12.53
C LEU A 356 -5.88 7.79 11.57
N MET A 357 -5.60 7.90 10.27
CA MET A 357 -6.61 7.83 9.22
C MET A 357 -6.56 6.47 8.54
N VAL A 358 -7.74 5.91 8.29
CA VAL A 358 -7.89 4.64 7.59
C VAL A 358 -8.92 4.75 6.49
N ARG A 359 -8.79 3.91 5.47
CA ARG A 359 -9.84 3.72 4.46
C ARG A 359 -10.43 2.32 4.57
N ARG A 360 -11.74 2.25 4.73
CA ARG A 360 -12.47 0.98 4.81
C ARG A 360 -12.59 0.37 3.41
N LYS A 361 -12.10 -0.86 3.24
CA LYS A 361 -12.04 -1.57 1.96
C LYS A 361 -13.43 -1.82 1.36
N SER A 362 -14.45 -2.00 2.18
CA SER A 362 -15.79 -2.42 1.73
C SER A 362 -16.56 -1.35 0.96
N ASP A 363 -16.36 -0.07 1.29
CA ASP A 363 -17.14 1.05 0.77
C ASP A 363 -16.30 2.30 0.46
N GLY A 364 -14.99 2.26 0.74
CA GLY A 364 -14.10 3.39 0.48
C GLY A 364 -14.38 4.59 1.38
N HIS A 365 -14.97 4.39 2.56
CA HIS A 365 -15.10 5.45 3.55
C HIS A 365 -13.75 5.76 4.20
N ALA A 366 -13.48 7.04 4.45
CA ALA A 366 -12.40 7.45 5.32
C ALA A 366 -12.88 7.53 6.76
N LEU A 367 -12.07 7.02 7.67
CA LEU A 367 -12.34 7.10 9.10
C LEU A 367 -11.10 7.61 9.84
N VAL A 368 -11.31 8.35 10.91
CA VAL A 368 -10.23 8.79 11.81
C VAL A 368 -10.39 8.12 13.17
N TYR A 369 -9.31 7.50 13.61
CA TYR A 369 -9.09 6.95 14.93
C TYR A 369 -8.36 8.00 15.77
N TRP A 370 -8.97 8.45 16.85
CA TRP A 370 -8.40 9.50 17.69
C TRP A 370 -7.41 8.92 18.69
N GLY A 371 -6.22 9.49 18.79
CA GLY A 371 -5.18 9.06 19.72
C GLY A 371 -5.60 9.31 21.17
N LYS A 372 -5.32 8.36 22.08
CA LYS A 372 -5.60 8.50 23.51
C LYS A 372 -4.40 8.92 24.37
N GLY A 373 -3.20 8.88 23.82
CA GLY A 373 -1.96 9.21 24.55
C GLY A 373 -1.40 8.06 25.37
N ASP A 374 -1.90 6.84 25.18
CA ASP A 374 -1.45 5.62 25.87
C ASP A 374 -1.01 4.51 24.88
N GLY A 375 -0.77 4.89 23.62
CA GLY A 375 -0.48 3.94 22.54
C GLY A 375 -1.72 3.29 21.92
N THR A 376 -2.94 3.71 22.30
CA THR A 376 -4.20 3.21 21.74
C THR A 376 -5.06 4.32 21.15
N TYR A 377 -6.12 3.92 20.44
CA TYR A 377 -7.06 4.81 19.76
C TYR A 377 -8.48 4.67 20.31
N THR A 378 -9.33 5.67 20.09
CA THR A 378 -10.79 5.59 20.31
C THR A 378 -11.48 4.72 19.25
N ASP A 379 -12.80 4.58 19.35
CA ASP A 379 -13.60 4.18 18.19
C ASP A 379 -13.49 5.24 17.08
N PRO A 380 -13.56 4.83 15.80
CA PRO A 380 -13.32 5.75 14.70
C PRO A 380 -14.55 6.61 14.41
N THR A 381 -14.31 7.84 13.95
CA THR A 381 -15.32 8.70 13.34
C THR A 381 -15.30 8.52 11.82
N ASP A 382 -16.47 8.32 11.20
CA ASP A 382 -16.62 8.15 9.75
C ASP A 382 -16.82 9.51 9.07
N PHE A 383 -15.94 9.83 8.12
CA PHE A 383 -15.92 11.10 7.38
C PHE A 383 -16.52 10.98 5.97
N GLY A 384 -17.15 9.85 5.66
CA GLY A 384 -17.88 9.62 4.42
C GLY A 384 -17.09 8.89 3.34
N GLY A 385 -17.81 8.52 2.28
CA GLY A 385 -17.33 7.72 1.14
C GLY A 385 -16.64 8.51 0.04
N GLY A 386 -16.23 7.81 -1.01
CA GLY A 386 -15.58 8.38 -2.20
C GLY A 386 -14.05 8.35 -2.17
N TRP A 387 -13.44 7.92 -1.06
CA TRP A 387 -11.98 7.84 -0.93
C TRP A 387 -11.37 6.65 -1.69
N ASN A 388 -12.20 5.75 -2.21
CA ASN A 388 -11.80 4.73 -3.18
C ASN A 388 -11.35 5.32 -4.53
N ALA A 389 -11.64 6.59 -4.81
CA ALA A 389 -11.15 7.32 -5.98
C ALA A 389 -9.64 7.61 -5.96
N TYR A 390 -8.96 7.40 -4.81
CA TYR A 390 -7.53 7.70 -4.63
C TYR A 390 -6.68 6.42 -4.52
N SER A 391 -5.44 6.45 -5.04
CA SER A 391 -4.47 5.34 -5.10
C SER A 391 -3.07 5.70 -4.68
#